data_AF-A0A3S5AAM5-F1
#
_entry.id   AF-A0A3S5AAM5-F1
#
_cell.length_a   1.000
_cell.length_b   1.000
_cell.length_c   1.000
_cell.angle_alpha   90.00
_cell.angle_beta   90.00
_cell.angle_gamma   90.00
#
_symmetry.space_group_name_H-M   'P 1'
#
loop_
_entity.id
_entity.type
_entity.pdbx_description
1 polymer ?
#
loop_
_entity_poly.entity_id
_entity_poly.type
_entity_poly.pdbx_seq_one_letter_code
_entity_poly.pdbx_strand_id
1 'polypeptide(L)'
;MQLNVKRIHEYKRQLLNCFHVITLYNRIKANPSYQVCPRTVMIGGKAAPGYHMAKLIIKLINNVGRVINNDPVVQGRIKLIFLENYRVSLAEKIFPASDLSEQISTAGTEASGTGNMKFMPSEIVGQQ
;
A
#
# COMPACT_ATOMS: atom_id res chain seq x y z
N MET A 1 -0.26 9.69 -3.58
CA MET A 1 0.01 8.27 -3.86
C MET A 1 0.78 7.68 -2.69
N GLN A 2 0.24 6.66 -2.03
CA GLN A 2 0.86 5.96 -0.89
C GLN A 2 1.49 4.64 -1.36
N LEU A 3 2.74 4.39 -1.01
CA LEU A 3 3.49 3.22 -1.45
C LEU A 3 3.91 2.34 -0.27
N ASN A 4 3.52 1.06 -0.27
CA ASN A 4 4.05 0.05 0.62
C ASN A 4 4.66 -1.09 -0.20
N VAL A 5 5.94 -0.94 -0.53
CA VAL A 5 6.64 -1.92 -1.35
C VAL A 5 7.84 -2.51 -0.61
N LYS A 6 7.72 -3.79 -0.27
CA LYS A 6 8.72 -4.59 0.44
C LYS A 6 8.34 -6.07 0.29
N ARG A 7 9.23 -7.00 0.68
CA ARG A 7 8.88 -8.44 0.71
C ARG A 7 7.57 -8.63 1.49
N ILE A 8 6.66 -9.47 0.98
CA ILE A 8 5.38 -9.69 1.64
C ILE A 8 5.62 -10.59 2.85
N HIS A 9 5.29 -10.08 4.03
CA HIS A 9 5.49 -10.79 5.28
C HIS A 9 4.61 -10.19 6.38
N GLU A 10 4.09 -11.02 7.29
CA GLU A 10 3.21 -10.60 8.38
C GLU A 10 3.78 -9.44 9.23
N TYR A 11 5.05 -9.48 9.64
CA TYR A 11 5.66 -8.39 10.41
C TYR A 11 5.85 -7.08 9.63
N LYS A 12 5.82 -7.13 8.29
CA LYS A 12 5.87 -5.94 7.42
C LYS A 12 4.50 -5.28 7.24
N ARG A 13 3.46 -5.90 7.82
CA ARG A 13 2.11 -5.37 8.02
C ARG A 13 1.43 -4.83 6.74
N GLN A 14 1.68 -5.42 5.56
CA GLN A 14 0.89 -5.10 4.36
C GLN A 14 -0.60 -5.39 4.56
N LEU A 15 -0.92 -6.41 5.36
CA LEU A 15 -2.27 -6.73 5.79
C LEU A 15 -2.93 -5.56 6.52
N LEU A 16 -2.21 -4.88 7.42
CA LEU A 16 -2.72 -3.72 8.14
C LEU A 16 -3.05 -2.57 7.18
N ASN A 17 -2.21 -2.33 6.18
CA ASN A 17 -2.49 -1.34 5.15
C ASN A 17 -3.76 -1.71 4.34
N CYS A 18 -3.95 -2.99 4.03
CA CYS A 18 -5.17 -3.47 3.37
C CYS A 18 -6.42 -3.24 4.24
N PHE A 19 -6.35 -3.51 5.56
CA PHE A 19 -7.45 -3.23 6.49
C PHE A 19 -7.76 -1.74 6.63
N HIS A 20 -6.74 -0.88 6.58
CA HIS A 20 -6.95 0.57 6.55
C HIS A 20 -7.78 0.97 5.32
N VAL A 21 -7.43 0.45 4.15
CA VAL A 21 -8.18 0.71 2.90
C VAL A 21 -9.63 0.19 2.99
N ILE A 22 -9.85 -1.01 3.53
CA ILE A 22 -11.21 -1.54 3.75
C ILE A 22 -12.01 -0.64 4.70
N THR A 23 -11.37 -0.10 5.74
CA THR A 23 -12.02 0.81 6.68
C THR A 23 -12.46 2.11 5.99
N LEU A 24 -11.59 2.69 5.15
CA LEU A 24 -11.94 3.87 4.35
C LEU A 24 -13.08 3.57 3.39
N TYR A 25 -13.03 2.44 2.69
CA TYR A 25 -14.11 1.98 1.80
C TYR A 25 -15.44 1.91 2.55
N ASN A 26 -15.48 1.23 3.71
CA ASN A 26 -16.70 1.09 4.51
C ASN A 26 -17.23 2.45 5.01
N ARG A 27 -16.36 3.38 5.39
CA ARG A 27 -16.77 4.74 5.81
C ARG A 27 -17.42 5.52 4.67
N ILE A 28 -16.87 5.43 3.46
CA ILE A 28 -17.45 6.08 2.27
C ILE A 28 -18.80 5.44 1.92
N LYS A 29 -18.92 4.11 2.03
CA LYS A 29 -20.19 3.40 1.75
C LYS A 29 -21.26 3.72 2.78
N ALA A 30 -20.89 3.84 4.05
CA ALA A 30 -21.82 4.19 5.13
C ALA A 30 -22.30 5.65 5.05
N ASN A 31 -21.43 6.56 4.59
CA ASN A 31 -21.78 7.96 4.38
C ASN A 31 -21.15 8.48 3.07
N PRO A 32 -21.91 8.53 1.97
CA PRO A 32 -21.42 9.02 0.68
C PRO A 32 -20.92 10.48 0.69
N SER A 33 -21.37 11.28 1.66
CA SER A 33 -20.90 12.67 1.86
C SER A 33 -19.61 12.75 2.69
N TYR A 34 -19.09 11.61 3.16
CA TYR A 34 -17.84 11.55 3.90
C TYR A 34 -16.68 12.04 3.02
N GLN A 35 -16.07 13.14 3.46
CA GLN A 35 -14.93 13.75 2.80
C GLN A 35 -13.66 12.98 3.15
N VAL A 36 -13.05 12.38 2.14
CA VAL A 36 -11.76 11.68 2.23
C VAL A 36 -10.82 12.30 1.21
N CYS A 37 -9.61 12.61 1.65
CA CYS A 37 -8.56 13.03 0.74
C CYS A 37 -8.28 11.90 -0.27
N PRO A 38 -8.43 12.15 -1.58
CA PRO A 38 -8.25 11.14 -2.61
C PRO A 38 -6.87 10.48 -2.52
N ARG A 39 -6.84 9.15 -2.57
CA ARG A 39 -5.58 8.41 -2.47
C ARG A 39 -5.56 7.15 -3.32
N THR A 40 -4.41 6.95 -3.92
CA THR A 40 -4.03 5.68 -4.55
C THR A 40 -3.06 4.98 -3.61
N VAL A 41 -3.47 3.83 -3.08
CA VAL A 41 -2.64 2.94 -2.26
C VAL A 41 -2.05 1.86 -3.15
N MET A 42 -0.73 1.83 -3.24
CA MET A 42 0.03 0.85 -3.99
C MET A 42 0.75 -0.08 -3.03
N ILE A 43 0.46 -1.38 -3.13
CA ILE A 43 1.15 -2.43 -2.37
C ILE A 43 1.90 -3.30 -3.35
N GLY A 44 3.18 -3.59 -3.09
CA GLY A 44 3.99 -4.42 -3.99
C GLY A 44 4.99 -5.27 -3.23
N GLY A 45 5.32 -6.41 -3.80
CA GLY A 45 6.28 -7.32 -3.18
C GLY A 45 6.17 -8.74 -3.69
N LYS A 46 7.13 -9.57 -3.25
CA LYS A 46 7.15 -11.01 -3.52
C LYS A 46 6.98 -11.77 -2.21
N ALA A 47 6.24 -12.88 -2.27
CA ALA A 47 6.16 -13.88 -1.21
C ALA A 47 7.12 -15.04 -1.51
N ALA A 48 7.67 -15.68 -0.48
CA ALA A 48 8.46 -16.90 -0.67
C ALA A 48 7.56 -18.06 -1.15
N PRO A 49 8.08 -19.01 -1.95
CA PRO A 49 7.26 -20.08 -2.54
C PRO A 49 6.48 -20.93 -1.53
N GLY A 50 7.06 -21.22 -0.36
CA GLY A 50 6.42 -22.00 0.72
C GLY A 50 5.57 -21.16 1.70
N TYR A 51 5.53 -19.84 1.55
CA TYR A 51 4.86 -18.97 2.53
C TYR A 51 3.39 -18.80 2.17
N HIS A 52 2.57 -19.74 2.62
CA HIS A 52 1.13 -19.79 2.35
C HIS A 52 0.39 -18.51 2.78
N MET A 53 0.63 -18.03 4.02
CA MET A 53 -0.02 -16.83 4.54
C MET A 53 0.31 -15.57 3.73
N ALA A 54 1.57 -15.38 3.31
CA ALA A 54 1.94 -14.26 2.45
C ALA A 54 1.22 -14.31 1.09
N LYS A 55 1.03 -15.50 0.50
CA LYS A 55 0.23 -15.65 -0.72
C LYS A 55 -1.25 -15.33 -0.50
N LEU A 56 -1.82 -15.71 0.65
CA LEU A 56 -3.19 -15.33 1.02
C LEU A 56 -3.34 -13.81 1.18
N ILE A 57 -2.35 -13.14 1.78
CA ILE A 57 -2.32 -11.66 1.87
C ILE A 57 -2.32 -11.03 0.47
N ILE A 58 -1.50 -11.54 -0.46
CA ILE A 58 -1.50 -11.06 -1.86
C ILE A 58 -2.87 -11.28 -2.51
N LYS A 59 -3.47 -12.47 -2.34
CA LYS A 59 -4.80 -12.79 -2.87
C LYS A 59 -5.87 -11.86 -2.29
N LEU A 60 -5.81 -11.58 -0.99
CA LEU A 60 -6.71 -10.65 -0.32
C LEU A 60 -6.60 -9.23 -0.92
N ILE A 61 -5.37 -8.70 -1.02
CA ILE A 61 -5.14 -7.35 -1.55
C ILE A 61 -5.67 -7.22 -2.99
N ASN A 62 -5.43 -8.23 -3.83
CA ASN A 62 -5.94 -8.24 -5.21
C ASN A 62 -7.47 -8.27 -5.27
N ASN A 63 -8.10 -9.12 -4.46
CA ASN A 63 -9.56 -9.22 -4.42
C ASN A 63 -10.20 -7.93 -3.91
N VAL A 64 -9.66 -7.35 -2.84
CA VAL A 64 -10.12 -6.06 -2.28
C VAL A 64 -9.92 -4.94 -3.31
N GLY A 65 -8.76 -4.91 -3.97
CA GLY A 65 -8.48 -3.94 -5.03
C GLY A 65 -9.49 -4.04 -6.18
N ARG A 66 -9.87 -5.26 -6.58
CA ARG A 66 -10.91 -5.47 -7.60
C ARG A 66 -12.27 -4.92 -7.18
N VAL A 67 -12.67 -5.11 -5.92
CA VAL A 67 -13.96 -4.59 -5.42
C VAL A 67 -13.92 -3.05 -5.40
N ILE A 68 -12.90 -2.47 -4.78
CA ILE A 68 -12.81 -1.02 -4.59
C ILE A 68 -12.68 -0.29 -5.93
N ASN A 69 -11.82 -0.77 -6.83
CA ASN A 69 -11.54 -0.06 -8.08
C ASN A 69 -12.71 -0.12 -9.07
N ASN A 70 -13.66 -1.05 -8.89
CA ASN A 70 -14.85 -1.18 -9.73
C ASN A 70 -16.13 -0.65 -9.06
N ASP A 71 -16.09 -0.16 -7.83
CA ASP A 71 -17.27 0.40 -7.16
C ASP A 71 -17.44 1.89 -7.55
N PRO A 72 -18.54 2.25 -8.25
CA PRO A 72 -18.76 3.62 -8.72
C PRO A 72 -18.90 4.63 -7.58
N VAL A 73 -19.29 4.21 -6.37
CA VAL A 73 -19.47 5.09 -5.21
C VAL A 73 -18.13 5.63 -4.70
N VAL A 74 -17.06 4.86 -4.85
CA VAL A 74 -15.72 5.20 -4.36
C VAL A 74 -14.76 5.66 -5.46
N GLN A 75 -15.23 5.66 -6.71
CA GLN A 75 -14.45 6.05 -7.87
C GLN A 75 -13.89 7.47 -7.71
N GLY A 76 -12.59 7.62 -7.94
CA GLY A 76 -11.87 8.90 -7.80
C GLY A 76 -11.50 9.27 -6.36
N ARG A 77 -12.01 8.56 -5.34
CA ARG A 77 -11.66 8.82 -3.92
C ARG A 77 -10.60 7.87 -3.41
N ILE A 78 -10.76 6.57 -3.65
CA ILE A 78 -9.78 5.57 -3.22
C ILE A 78 -9.48 4.60 -4.36
N LYS A 79 -8.21 4.24 -4.51
CA LYS A 79 -7.76 3.16 -5.39
C LYS A 79 -6.78 2.28 -4.65
N LEU A 80 -6.89 0.97 -4.86
CA LEU A 80 -5.94 -0.01 -4.31
C LEU A 80 -5.33 -0.81 -5.47
N ILE A 81 -4.02 -0.72 -5.62
CA ILE A 81 -3.27 -1.35 -6.71
C ILE A 81 -2.23 -2.29 -6.13
N PHE A 82 -2.23 -3.54 -6.59
CA PHE A 82 -1.14 -4.46 -6.30
C PHE A 82 -0.12 -4.44 -7.45
N LEU A 83 1.15 -4.21 -7.13
CA LEU A 83 2.24 -4.16 -8.10
C LEU A 83 2.89 -5.54 -8.19
N GLU A 84 2.51 -6.27 -9.23
CA GLU A 84 3.11 -7.57 -9.55
C GLU A 84 4.57 -7.41 -9.97
N ASN A 85 5.39 -8.42 -9.66
CA ASN A 85 6.77 -8.51 -10.12
C ASN A 85 7.61 -7.25 -9.86
N TYR A 86 7.46 -6.64 -8.68
CA TYR A 86 8.29 -5.49 -8.29
C TYR A 86 9.79 -5.80 -8.43
N ARG A 87 10.46 -4.95 -9.22
CA ARG A 87 11.89 -4.98 -9.58
C ARG A 87 12.41 -3.53 -9.58
N VAL A 88 13.73 -3.37 -9.66
CA VAL A 88 14.40 -2.05 -9.61
C VAL A 88 13.86 -1.08 -10.67
N SER A 89 13.63 -1.55 -11.89
CA SER A 89 13.07 -0.73 -12.98
C SER A 89 11.65 -0.20 -12.70
N LEU A 90 10.85 -0.93 -11.92
CA LEU A 90 9.53 -0.48 -11.49
C LEU A 90 9.66 0.48 -10.29
N ALA A 91 10.62 0.22 -9.41
CA ALA A 91 10.94 1.07 -8.27
C ALA A 91 11.34 2.50 -8.69
N GLU A 92 12.21 2.61 -9.71
CA GLU A 92 12.69 3.89 -10.25
C GLU A 92 11.57 4.79 -10.79
N LYS A 93 10.48 4.21 -11.30
CA LYS A 93 9.32 4.97 -11.80
C LYS A 93 8.37 5.38 -10.70
N ILE A 94 8.23 4.54 -9.67
CA ILE A 94 7.19 4.71 -8.66
C ILE A 94 7.66 5.59 -7.50
N PHE A 95 8.94 5.51 -7.10
CA PHE A 95 9.46 6.33 -6.01
C PHE A 95 9.38 7.84 -6.26
N PRO A 96 9.71 8.38 -7.45
CA PRO A 96 9.57 9.81 -7.70
C PRO A 96 8.12 10.28 -7.74
N ALA A 97 7.17 9.37 -7.99
CA ALA A 97 5.74 9.68 -8.11
C ALA A 97 4.97 9.51 -6.80
N SER A 98 5.60 9.02 -5.74
CA SER A 98 4.93 8.66 -4.48
C SER A 98 5.04 9.75 -3.43
N ASP A 99 3.89 10.31 -3.05
CA ASP A 99 3.75 11.31 -1.98
C ASP A 99 3.99 10.74 -0.57
N LEU A 100 3.92 9.43 -0.35
CA LEU A 100 4.14 8.82 0.97
C LEU A 100 4.66 7.38 0.88
N SER A 101 5.68 7.07 1.70
CA SER A 101 6.22 5.73 1.89
C SER A 101 5.77 5.12 3.22
N GLU A 102 5.03 4.01 3.18
CA GLU A 102 4.52 3.35 4.38
C GLU A 102 5.56 2.40 4.99
N GLN A 103 6.19 2.82 6.11
CA GLN A 103 7.16 2.04 6.88
C GLN A 103 6.56 1.51 8.19
N ILE A 104 5.51 0.71 8.06
CA ILE A 104 4.70 0.23 9.18
C ILE A 104 5.13 -1.15 9.70
N SER A 105 6.42 -1.50 9.76
CA SER A 105 6.81 -2.80 10.35
C SER A 105 6.50 -2.83 11.86
N THR A 106 6.31 -4.01 12.47
CA THR A 106 6.19 -4.12 13.94
C THR A 106 7.48 -3.63 14.59
N ALA A 107 7.38 -2.79 15.64
CA ALA A 107 8.56 -2.23 16.31
C ALA A 107 9.54 -3.34 16.72
N GLY A 108 10.84 -3.16 16.44
CA GLY A 108 11.90 -4.13 16.75
C GLY A 108 12.13 -5.25 15.72
N THR A 109 11.34 -5.33 14.64
CA THR A 109 11.45 -6.44 13.64
C THR A 109 12.17 -6.06 12.34
N GLU A 110 12.45 -4.77 12.12
CA GLU A 110 13.19 -4.27 10.96
C GLU A 110 14.55 -3.75 11.41
N ALA A 111 15.63 -4.43 11.01
CA ALA A 111 16.98 -4.12 11.48
C ALA A 111 17.52 -2.76 10.96
N SER A 112 17.10 -2.33 9.78
CA SER A 112 17.50 -1.04 9.19
C SER A 112 16.49 -0.60 8.12
N GLY A 113 16.29 -1.47 7.12
CA GLY A 113 15.56 -1.12 5.90
C GLY A 113 16.39 -0.19 5.01
N THR A 114 16.52 -0.50 3.72
CA THR A 114 17.18 0.39 2.74
C THR A 114 16.19 1.05 1.78
N GLY A 115 14.93 0.60 1.81
CA GLY A 115 13.84 1.19 1.04
C GLY A 115 13.47 2.59 1.56
N ASN A 116 13.39 2.78 2.88
CA ASN A 116 13.19 4.08 3.54
C ASN A 116 14.24 5.13 3.12
N MET A 117 15.51 4.74 3.04
CA MET A 117 16.62 5.63 2.68
C MET A 117 16.50 6.11 1.23
N LYS A 118 15.90 5.32 0.33
CA LYS A 118 15.64 5.74 -1.06
C LYS A 118 14.53 6.79 -1.17
N PHE A 119 13.65 6.89 -0.18
CA PHE A 119 12.66 7.96 -0.09
C PHE A 119 13.18 9.23 0.58
N MET A 120 14.31 9.18 1.29
CA MET A 120 14.86 10.35 1.98
C MET A 120 15.47 11.42 1.06
N PRO A 121 16.14 11.13 -0.07
CA PRO A 121 16.64 12.18 -0.96
C PRO A 121 15.55 12.84 -1.84
N SER A 122 14.32 12.33 -1.81
CA SER A 122 13.15 13.02 -2.36
C SER A 122 12.37 13.63 -1.20
N GLU A 123 12.56 14.93 -0.93
CA GLU A 123 11.93 15.68 0.16
C GLU A 123 10.43 15.37 0.30
N ILE A 124 10.10 14.49 1.24
CA ILE A 124 8.72 14.17 1.62
C ILE A 124 8.72 13.98 3.13
N VAL A 125 8.61 15.09 3.87
CA VAL A 125 7.57 15.40 4.88
C VAL A 125 7.89 16.79 5.49
N GLY A 126 7.10 17.80 5.08
CA GLY A 126 6.46 18.80 5.95
C GLY A 126 7.27 19.91 6.63
N GLN A 127 7.28 21.10 6.04
CA GLN A 127 6.96 22.41 6.67
C GLN A 127 6.23 23.23 5.59
N GLN A 128 4.96 23.63 5.78
CA GLN A 128 4.56 24.99 6.19
C GLN A 128 5.45 26.09 5.63
#